data_AF-A0A1W9PKH7-F1
#
_entry.id   AF-A0A1W9PKH7-F1
#
_cell.length_a   1.000
_cell.length_b   1.000
_cell.length_c   1.000
_cell.angle_alpha   90.00
_cell.angle_beta   90.00
_cell.angle_gamma   90.00
#
_symmetry.space_group_name_H-M   'P 1'
#
loop_
_entity.id
_entity.type
_entity.pdbx_description
1 polymer ?
#
loop_
_entity_poly.entity_id
_entity_poly.type
_entity_poly.pdbx_seq_one_letter_code
_entity_poly.pdbx_strand_id
1 'polypeptide(L)'
;MAKNHHILRLTIETPEGVQVRQLDVRGSLKIGYDPGNDIPIEGRGVPKKFTLVTGNRNYYLLWLQKDMQGEIVAGTSRLKIQDLITHELLRRKKGIYYLKITPDKDKYGWITLGPIKVSYRFNGKATVLQPVTPYWKLSRSLFRAMFSDITFKIIFLVLLVVGIAFGYKVNTIKITEPRRINLEQLSRRMARFIIRPQPASGAQ
;
A
#
# COMPACT_ATOMS: atom_id res chain seq x y z
N MET A 1 -43.47 -3.04 0.21
CA MET A 1 -42.61 -1.94 -0.28
C MET A 1 -41.16 -2.35 -0.16
N ALA A 2 -40.47 -2.63 -1.27
CA ALA A 2 -39.07 -3.02 -1.25
C ALA A 2 -38.20 -1.85 -0.78
N LYS A 3 -37.44 -2.03 0.31
CA LYS A 3 -36.37 -1.10 0.70
C LYS A 3 -35.30 -1.16 -0.39
N ASN A 4 -35.32 -0.22 -1.32
CA ASN A 4 -34.19 0.00 -2.22
C ASN A 4 -32.99 0.41 -1.34
N HIS A 5 -32.08 -0.53 -1.11
CA HIS A 5 -30.82 -0.27 -0.45
C HIS A 5 -29.94 0.50 -1.42
N HIS A 6 -29.96 1.82 -1.34
CA HIS A 6 -29.13 2.66 -2.18
C HIS A 6 -27.68 2.60 -1.69
N ILE A 7 -26.81 1.99 -2.49
CA ILE A 7 -25.37 1.87 -2.19
C ILE A 7 -24.66 3.11 -2.74
N LEU A 8 -23.92 3.80 -1.87
CA LEU A 8 -23.06 4.89 -2.29
C LEU A 8 -21.73 4.32 -2.77
N ARG A 9 -21.40 4.54 -4.03
CA ARG A 9 -20.11 4.12 -4.59
C ARG A 9 -19.13 5.28 -4.54
N LEU A 10 -17.95 5.02 -4.00
CA LEU A 10 -16.86 5.96 -3.82
C LEU A 10 -15.66 5.49 -4.65
N THR A 11 -15.19 6.32 -5.56
CA THR A 11 -13.93 6.13 -6.28
C THR A 11 -12.91 7.05 -5.65
N ILE A 12 -11.89 6.47 -5.02
CA ILE A 12 -10.80 7.19 -4.37
C ILE A 12 -9.57 7.08 -5.25
N GLU A 13 -9.15 8.20 -5.81
CA GLU A 13 -7.92 8.37 -6.57
C GLU A 13 -6.85 8.92 -5.62
N THR A 14 -5.76 8.18 -5.49
CA THR A 14 -4.57 8.57 -4.71
C THR A 14 -3.35 8.55 -5.63
N PRO A 15 -2.21 9.16 -5.24
CA PRO A 15 -0.95 8.99 -5.98
C PRO A 15 -0.54 7.52 -6.14
N GLU A 16 -1.03 6.68 -5.22
CA GLU A 16 -0.79 5.26 -5.14
C GLU A 16 -1.81 4.44 -5.97
N GLY A 17 -2.64 5.09 -6.80
CA GLY A 17 -3.62 4.43 -7.65
C GLY A 17 -5.08 4.65 -7.22
N VAL A 18 -5.97 3.96 -7.91
CA VAL A 18 -7.42 4.14 -7.81
C VAL A 18 -8.05 2.97 -7.04
N GLN A 19 -8.87 3.28 -6.04
CA GLN A 19 -9.62 2.31 -5.25
C GLN A 19 -11.11 2.60 -5.35
N VAL A 20 -11.92 1.55 -5.45
CA VAL A 20 -13.38 1.68 -5.49
C VAL A 20 -13.96 1.03 -4.25
N ARG A 21 -14.71 1.80 -3.46
CA ARG A 21 -15.37 1.33 -2.25
C ARG A 21 -16.88 1.52 -2.38
N GLN A 22 -17.62 0.56 -1.84
CA GLN A 22 -19.06 0.67 -1.68
C GLN A 22 -19.34 0.98 -0.21
N LEU A 23 -20.20 1.96 0.03
CA LEU A 23 -20.63 2.36 1.36
C LEU A 23 -22.10 2.06 1.51
N ASP A 24 -22.41 1.22 2.49
CA ASP A 24 -23.78 0.93 2.89
C ASP A 24 -24.41 2.10 3.65
N VAL A 25 -25.73 2.06 3.79
CA VAL A 25 -26.53 3.16 4.35
C VAL A 25 -26.31 3.41 5.85
N ARG A 26 -25.51 2.57 6.51
CA ARG A 26 -25.02 2.76 7.90
C ARG A 26 -23.50 2.82 7.98
N GLY A 27 -22.80 2.70 6.85
CA GLY A 27 -21.35 2.73 6.80
C GLY A 27 -20.80 4.13 7.03
N SER A 28 -19.52 4.22 7.36
CA SER A 28 -18.77 5.47 7.33
C SER A 28 -17.49 5.29 6.53
N LEU A 29 -17.03 6.34 5.85
CA LEU A 29 -15.70 6.40 5.27
C LEU A 29 -14.83 7.34 6.10
N LYS A 30 -13.77 6.81 6.70
CA LYS A 30 -12.75 7.57 7.44
C LYS A 30 -11.47 7.69 6.62
N ILE A 31 -10.95 8.90 6.54
CA ILE A 31 -9.71 9.25 5.86
C ILE A 31 -8.79 10.00 6.84
N GLY A 32 -7.49 9.88 6.65
CA GLY A 32 -6.50 10.60 7.45
C GLY A 32 -5.17 9.86 7.51
N TYR A 33 -4.15 10.46 8.13
CA TYR A 33 -2.82 9.83 8.22
C TYR A 33 -2.73 8.69 9.23
N ASP A 34 -3.70 8.56 10.15
CA ASP A 34 -3.71 7.47 11.12
C ASP A 34 -3.99 6.12 10.44
N PRO A 35 -3.22 5.06 10.73
CA PRO A 35 -3.43 3.73 10.16
C PRO A 35 -4.77 3.08 10.52
N GLY A 36 -5.48 3.60 11.53
CA GLY A 36 -6.83 3.15 11.91
C GLY A 36 -7.96 3.74 11.05
N ASN A 37 -7.66 4.59 10.08
CA ASN A 37 -8.63 5.03 9.08
C ASN A 37 -8.84 3.96 8.01
N ASP A 38 -9.99 4.02 7.33
CA ASP A 38 -10.27 3.10 6.23
C ASP A 38 -9.30 3.30 5.06
N ILE A 39 -8.92 4.56 4.84
CA ILE A 39 -7.93 4.94 3.84
C ILE A 39 -6.88 5.76 4.58
N PRO A 40 -5.70 5.19 4.87
CA PRO A 40 -4.59 5.95 5.41
C PRO A 40 -4.00 6.81 4.29
N ILE A 41 -3.91 8.12 4.49
CA ILE A 41 -3.28 9.02 3.53
C ILE A 41 -2.26 9.93 4.21
N GLU A 42 -1.08 10.00 3.61
CA GLU A 42 -0.04 10.94 3.96
C GLU A 42 -0.12 12.18 3.07
N GLY A 43 -0.04 13.37 3.67
CA GLY A 43 -0.10 14.62 2.94
C GLY A 43 -0.24 15.83 3.85
N ARG A 44 0.28 16.98 3.39
CA ARG A 44 0.09 18.26 4.08
C ARG A 44 -1.39 18.64 4.04
N GLY A 45 -1.96 19.04 5.19
CA GLY A 45 -3.38 19.36 5.33
C GLY A 45 -4.30 18.16 5.57
N VAL A 46 -3.76 16.94 5.62
CA VAL A 46 -4.57 15.75 5.92
C VAL A 46 -4.70 15.58 7.45
N PRO A 47 -5.94 15.50 8.00
CA PRO A 47 -6.15 15.31 9.43
C PRO A 47 -5.76 13.91 9.91
N LYS A 48 -5.56 13.75 11.23
CA LYS A 48 -5.26 12.44 11.84
C LYS A 48 -6.35 11.41 11.58
N LYS A 49 -7.59 11.77 11.95
CA LYS A 49 -8.79 10.97 11.77
C LYS A 49 -9.91 11.90 11.35
N PHE A 50 -10.51 11.63 10.20
CA PHE A 50 -11.61 12.43 9.69
C PHE A 50 -12.63 11.55 8.99
N THR A 51 -13.90 11.69 9.38
CA THR A 51 -14.99 10.97 8.72
C THR A 51 -15.45 11.78 7.53
N LEU A 52 -15.10 11.38 6.31
CA LEU A 52 -15.52 12.07 5.09
C LEU A 52 -17.01 11.84 4.82
N VAL A 53 -17.47 10.59 4.93
CA VAL A 53 -18.85 10.22 4.64
C VAL A 53 -19.45 9.42 5.79
N THR A 54 -20.71 9.69 6.13
CA THR A 54 -21.49 8.89 7.06
C THR A 54 -22.85 8.56 6.47
N GLY A 55 -23.17 7.28 6.32
CA GLY A 55 -24.50 6.82 5.97
C GLY A 55 -25.47 6.97 7.14
N ASN A 56 -26.67 7.44 6.86
CA ASN A 56 -27.78 7.48 7.81
C ASN A 56 -29.09 7.07 7.14
N ARG A 57 -29.43 5.78 7.21
CA ARG A 57 -30.70 5.09 6.84
C ARG A 57 -31.31 5.41 5.47
N ASN A 58 -31.53 6.68 5.14
CA ASN A 58 -32.12 7.18 3.91
C ASN A 58 -31.25 8.24 3.19
N TYR A 59 -30.14 8.69 3.78
CA TYR A 59 -29.25 9.69 3.20
C TYR A 59 -27.81 9.48 3.64
N TYR A 60 -26.89 10.18 2.99
CA TYR A 60 -25.48 10.23 3.36
C TYR A 60 -25.13 11.65 3.78
N LEU A 61 -24.31 11.78 4.81
CA LEU A 61 -23.71 13.04 5.22
C LEU A 61 -22.29 13.08 4.71
N LEU A 62 -22.01 14.11 3.93
CA LEU A 62 -20.67 14.45 3.51
C LEU A 62 -20.12 15.54 4.42
N TRP A 63 -19.04 15.24 5.13
CA TRP A 63 -18.38 16.17 6.01
C TRP A 63 -17.24 16.86 5.27
N LEU A 64 -17.15 18.17 5.42
CA LEU A 64 -16.29 19.03 4.63
C LEU A 64 -15.49 19.97 5.55
N GLN A 65 -14.20 20.10 5.25
CA GLN A 65 -13.32 21.09 5.87
C GLN A 65 -13.15 22.29 4.93
N LYS A 66 -12.67 23.42 5.47
CA LYS A 66 -12.54 24.69 4.71
C LYS A 66 -11.54 24.60 3.56
N ASP A 67 -10.53 23.76 3.71
CA ASP A 67 -9.44 23.50 2.78
C ASP A 67 -9.78 22.44 1.72
N MET A 68 -10.95 21.80 1.82
CA MET A 68 -11.41 20.87 0.80
C MET A 68 -11.94 21.60 -0.42
N GLN A 69 -11.69 21.00 -1.57
CA GLN A 69 -12.19 21.46 -2.85
C GLN A 69 -13.13 20.42 -3.44
N GLY A 70 -14.09 20.84 -4.26
CA GLY A 70 -14.95 19.86 -4.90
C GLY A 70 -16.13 20.46 -5.63
N GLU A 71 -16.88 19.57 -6.27
CA GLU A 71 -18.04 19.92 -7.07
C GLU A 71 -19.14 18.89 -6.84
N ILE A 72 -20.37 19.38 -6.73
CA ILE A 72 -21.58 18.59 -6.64
C ILE A 72 -22.39 18.85 -7.90
N VAL A 73 -22.76 17.79 -8.57
CA VAL A 73 -23.63 17.83 -9.75
C VAL A 73 -24.96 17.20 -9.41
N ALA A 74 -26.05 17.90 -9.75
CA ALA A 74 -27.41 17.42 -9.62
C ALA A 74 -28.18 17.77 -10.89
N GLY A 75 -28.38 16.78 -11.77
CA GLY A 75 -28.96 17.02 -13.09
C GLY A 75 -28.09 17.95 -13.93
N THR A 76 -28.61 19.11 -14.32
CA THR A 76 -27.89 20.15 -15.08
C THR A 76 -27.13 21.15 -14.20
N SER A 77 -27.41 21.17 -12.89
CA SER A 77 -26.81 22.12 -11.96
C SER A 77 -25.46 21.61 -11.46
N ARG A 78 -24.46 22.49 -11.47
CA ARG A 78 -23.12 22.24 -10.92
C ARG A 78 -22.83 23.29 -9.85
N LEU A 79 -22.49 22.83 -8.65
CA LEU A 79 -22.21 23.67 -7.50
C LEU A 79 -20.82 23.34 -6.97
N LYS A 80 -19.95 24.34 -6.90
CA LYS A 80 -18.64 24.19 -6.28
C LYS A 80 -18.79 24.25 -4.76
N ILE A 81 -18.12 23.34 -4.06
CA ILE A 81 -18.16 23.26 -2.60
C ILE A 81 -17.60 24.54 -1.97
N GLN A 82 -16.57 25.12 -2.58
CA GLN A 82 -15.93 26.34 -2.11
C GLN A 82 -16.90 27.52 -2.13
N ASP A 83 -17.72 27.63 -3.18
CA ASP A 83 -18.74 28.68 -3.28
C ASP A 83 -19.78 28.50 -2.19
N LEU A 84 -20.22 27.26 -1.94
CA LEU A 84 -21.16 26.94 -0.85
C LEU A 84 -20.57 27.23 0.55
N ILE A 85 -19.26 27.06 0.74
CA ILE A 85 -18.57 27.40 2.00
C ILE A 85 -18.44 28.91 2.15
N THR A 86 -18.05 29.61 1.07
CA THR A 86 -17.75 31.06 1.05
C THR A 86 -19.00 31.89 1.26
N HIS A 87 -20.11 31.49 0.63
CA HIS A 87 -21.43 32.10 0.82
C HIS A 87 -22.20 31.58 2.05
N GLU A 88 -21.53 30.81 2.93
CA GLU A 88 -22.09 30.23 4.15
C GLU A 88 -23.39 29.42 3.94
N LEU A 89 -23.56 28.82 2.75
CA LEU A 89 -24.74 28.04 2.36
C LEU A 89 -24.72 26.62 2.96
N LEU A 90 -23.55 26.15 3.42
CA LEU A 90 -23.41 24.85 4.09
C LEU A 90 -23.66 24.96 5.59
N ARG A 91 -24.42 23.99 6.11
CA ARG A 91 -24.63 23.83 7.56
C ARG A 91 -23.32 23.43 8.25
N ARG A 92 -23.14 23.90 9.49
CA ARG A 92 -21.97 23.61 10.32
C ARG A 92 -22.38 22.84 11.57
N LYS A 93 -21.57 21.88 11.99
CA LYS A 93 -21.70 21.19 13.28
C LYS A 93 -20.32 21.09 13.92
N LYS A 94 -20.15 21.66 15.12
CA LYS A 94 -18.86 21.70 15.84
C LYS A 94 -17.70 22.24 14.97
N GLY A 95 -17.97 23.27 14.16
CA GLY A 95 -16.97 23.90 13.27
C GLY A 95 -16.66 23.15 11.97
N ILE A 96 -17.30 22.00 11.70
CA ILE A 96 -17.14 21.23 10.46
C ILE A 96 -18.38 21.42 9.60
N TYR A 97 -18.19 21.64 8.30
CA TYR A 97 -19.29 21.78 7.35
C TYR A 97 -19.85 20.41 7.00
N TYR A 98 -21.15 20.34 6.72
CA TYR A 98 -21.74 19.11 6.24
C TYR A 98 -22.81 19.34 5.21
N LEU A 99 -22.88 18.42 4.25
CA LEU A 99 -23.86 18.39 3.19
C LEU A 99 -24.65 17.08 3.26
N LYS A 100 -25.98 17.19 3.20
CA LYS A 100 -26.86 16.05 3.09
C LYS A 100 -26.99 15.65 1.62
N ILE A 101 -26.59 14.43 1.31
CA ILE A 101 -26.69 13.84 -0.02
C ILE A 101 -27.75 12.72 0.02
N THR A 102 -28.84 12.91 -0.71
CA THR A 102 -29.89 11.90 -0.88
C THR A 102 -29.59 11.02 -2.09
N PRO A 103 -29.83 9.70 -2.03
CA PRO A 103 -29.64 8.82 -3.17
C PRO A 103 -30.47 9.25 -4.37
N ASP A 104 -29.78 9.48 -5.49
CA ASP A 104 -30.38 9.90 -6.75
C ASP A 104 -29.42 9.52 -7.89
N LYS A 105 -29.94 9.02 -9.02
CA LYS A 105 -29.10 8.59 -10.15
C LYS A 105 -28.36 9.75 -10.81
N ASP A 106 -28.94 10.94 -10.74
CA ASP A 106 -28.42 12.15 -11.39
C ASP A 106 -27.55 13.00 -10.45
N LYS A 107 -27.32 12.50 -9.22
CA LYS A 107 -26.43 13.15 -8.24
C LYS A 107 -25.10 12.43 -8.17
N TYR A 108 -24.05 13.18 -8.46
CA TYR A 108 -22.68 12.76 -8.33
C TYR A 108 -21.82 13.96 -7.95
N GLY A 109 -20.59 13.70 -7.57
CA GLY A 109 -19.67 14.78 -7.24
C GLY A 109 -18.30 14.25 -6.95
N TRP A 110 -17.38 15.17 -6.73
CA TRP A 110 -16.00 14.85 -6.37
C TRP A 110 -15.48 15.86 -5.37
N ILE A 111 -14.55 15.40 -4.55
CA ILE A 111 -13.94 16.18 -3.48
C ILE A 111 -12.46 15.87 -3.47
N THR A 112 -11.63 16.88 -3.33
CA THR A 112 -10.19 16.72 -3.14
C THR A 112 -9.78 17.18 -1.75
N LEU A 113 -8.89 16.40 -1.15
CA LEU A 113 -8.22 16.70 0.10
C LEU A 113 -6.73 16.34 -0.07
N GLY A 114 -5.87 17.34 -0.08
CA GLY A 114 -4.44 17.14 -0.36
C GLY A 114 -4.24 16.41 -1.70
N PRO A 115 -3.49 15.30 -1.75
CA PRO A 115 -3.21 14.57 -2.99
C PRO A 115 -4.33 13.60 -3.43
N ILE A 116 -5.48 13.59 -2.75
CA ILE A 116 -6.55 12.61 -2.97
C ILE A 116 -7.72 13.26 -3.69
N LYS A 117 -8.35 12.53 -4.60
CA LYS A 117 -9.66 12.84 -5.14
C LYS A 117 -10.65 11.73 -4.84
N VAL A 118 -11.73 12.05 -4.14
CA VAL A 118 -12.84 11.15 -3.84
C VAL A 118 -14.04 11.54 -4.67
N SER A 119 -14.40 10.71 -5.64
CA SER A 119 -15.61 10.87 -6.45
C SER A 119 -16.71 9.95 -5.90
N TYR A 120 -17.95 10.43 -5.87
CA TYR A 120 -19.09 9.67 -5.39
C TYR A 120 -20.22 9.60 -6.41
N ARG A 121 -20.91 8.45 -6.48
CA ARG A 121 -22.09 8.24 -7.32
C ARG A 121 -23.02 7.17 -6.74
N PHE A 122 -24.31 7.34 -6.93
CA PHE A 122 -25.30 6.32 -6.54
C PHE A 122 -25.56 5.35 -7.69
N ASN A 123 -25.61 4.04 -7.37
CA ASN A 123 -26.11 2.98 -8.27
C ASN A 123 -25.53 2.98 -9.70
N GLY A 124 -24.30 3.48 -9.90
CA GLY A 124 -23.64 3.59 -11.21
C GLY A 124 -22.79 2.37 -11.60
N LYS A 125 -22.75 2.05 -12.90
CA LYS A 125 -21.75 1.13 -13.48
C LYS A 125 -20.36 1.75 -13.34
N ALA A 126 -19.40 0.96 -12.89
CA ALA A 126 -18.03 1.42 -12.72
C ALA A 126 -17.38 1.70 -14.07
N THR A 127 -16.80 2.89 -14.24
CA THR A 127 -15.60 2.98 -15.05
C THR A 127 -14.48 2.43 -14.16
N VAL A 128 -14.26 1.11 -14.23
CA VAL A 128 -13.12 0.47 -13.57
C VAL A 128 -11.88 0.93 -14.33
N LEU A 129 -11.28 2.05 -13.91
CA LEU A 129 -9.86 2.23 -14.15
C LEU A 129 -9.20 1.19 -13.26
N GLN A 130 -8.58 0.18 -13.89
CA GLN A 130 -7.93 -0.92 -13.21
C GLN A 130 -7.06 -0.35 -12.09
N PRO A 131 -7.15 -0.86 -10.85
CA PRO A 131 -6.27 -0.43 -9.78
C PRO A 131 -4.84 -0.76 -10.21
N VAL A 132 -4.06 0.26 -10.56
CA VAL A 132 -2.61 0.14 -10.61
C VAL A 132 -2.18 0.03 -9.15
N THR A 133 -2.22 -1.17 -8.58
CA THR A 133 -1.64 -1.43 -7.27
C THR A 133 -0.14 -1.19 -7.38
N PRO A 134 0.41 -0.19 -6.69
CA PRO A 134 1.81 0.10 -6.77
C PRO A 134 2.55 -1.03 -6.04
N TYR A 135 3.63 -1.51 -6.66
CA TYR A 135 4.39 -2.71 -6.26
C TYR A 135 4.75 -2.76 -4.76
N TRP A 136 4.95 -1.60 -4.12
CA TRP A 136 5.28 -1.51 -2.69
C TRP A 136 4.11 -1.81 -1.74
N LYS A 137 2.84 -1.76 -2.19
CA LYS A 137 1.68 -2.17 -1.37
C LYS A 137 1.52 -3.69 -1.32
N LEU A 138 2.00 -4.41 -2.33
CA LEU A 138 2.00 -5.89 -2.32
C LEU A 138 2.85 -6.40 -1.16
N SER A 139 4.06 -5.87 -0.96
CA SER A 139 4.92 -6.32 0.13
C SER A 139 4.28 -6.06 1.49
N ARG A 140 3.71 -4.88 1.74
CA ARG A 140 3.04 -4.57 3.02
C ARG A 140 1.80 -5.42 3.27
N SER A 141 0.94 -5.67 2.27
CA SER A 141 -0.23 -6.53 2.46
C SER A 141 0.16 -8.00 2.64
N LEU A 142 1.17 -8.48 1.90
CA LEU A 142 1.71 -9.83 2.05
C LEU A 142 2.36 -10.01 3.42
N PHE A 143 3.19 -9.07 3.89
CA PHE A 143 3.76 -9.13 5.23
C PHE A 143 2.69 -9.14 6.33
N ARG A 144 1.64 -8.32 6.19
CA ARG A 144 0.54 -8.30 7.17
C ARG A 144 -0.26 -9.60 7.18
N ALA A 145 -0.52 -10.18 6.02
CA ALA A 145 -1.19 -11.48 5.91
C ALA A 145 -0.31 -12.61 6.47
N MET A 146 0.97 -12.65 6.11
CA MET A 146 1.92 -13.65 6.57
C MET A 146 2.10 -13.63 8.10
N PHE A 147 2.23 -12.46 8.74
CA PHE A 147 2.35 -12.38 10.19
C PHE A 147 1.04 -12.58 10.98
N SER A 148 -0.11 -12.61 10.30
CA SER A 148 -1.40 -12.90 10.94
C SER A 148 -1.71 -14.40 11.04
N ASP A 149 -1.11 -15.20 10.15
CA ASP A 149 -1.36 -16.63 10.07
C ASP A 149 -0.51 -17.42 11.08
N ILE A 150 -1.18 -18.22 11.93
CA ILE A 150 -0.54 -19.10 12.90
C ILE A 150 0.35 -20.14 12.21
N THR A 151 -0.07 -20.61 11.04
CA THR A 151 0.66 -21.61 10.26
C THR A 151 2.02 -21.07 9.82
N PHE A 152 2.07 -19.82 9.35
CA PHE A 152 3.31 -19.16 8.97
C PHE A 152 4.25 -18.97 10.17
N LYS A 153 3.70 -18.58 11.34
CA LYS A 153 4.51 -18.44 12.56
C LYS A 153 5.16 -19.74 12.98
N ILE A 154 4.44 -20.86 12.89
CA ILE A 154 4.97 -22.19 13.22
C ILE A 154 6.08 -22.57 12.24
N ILE A 155 5.85 -22.42 10.93
CA ILE A 155 6.87 -22.71 9.90
C ILE A 155 8.12 -21.84 10.11
N PHE A 156 7.93 -20.54 10.35
CA PHE A 156 9.01 -19.61 10.60
C PHE A 156 9.80 -19.96 11.87
N LEU A 157 9.11 -20.34 12.96
CA LEU A 157 9.74 -20.78 14.20
C LEU A 157 10.60 -22.03 13.97
N VAL A 158 10.09 -23.03 13.24
CA VAL A 158 10.85 -24.24 12.90
C VAL A 158 12.09 -23.89 12.08
N LEU A 159 11.94 -23.04 11.05
CA LEU A 159 13.06 -22.57 10.22
C LEU A 159 14.11 -21.82 11.04
N LEU A 160 13.68 -20.99 11.98
CA LEU A 160 14.55 -20.23 12.87
C LEU A 160 15.35 -21.17 13.79
N VAL A 161 14.69 -22.17 14.40
CA VAL A 161 15.36 -23.18 15.24
C VAL A 161 16.35 -24.00 14.44
N VAL A 162 15.99 -24.43 13.23
CA VAL A 162 16.90 -25.16 12.32
C VAL A 162 18.09 -24.29 11.93
N GLY A 163 17.88 -23.02 11.62
CA GLY A 163 18.94 -22.07 11.30
C GLY A 163 19.92 -21.84 12.44
N ILE A 164 19.40 -21.68 13.67
CA ILE A 164 20.23 -21.56 14.88
C ILE A 164 21.03 -22.85 15.12
N ALA A 165 20.39 -24.02 15.01
CA ALA A 165 21.06 -25.31 15.17
C ALA A 165 22.15 -25.52 14.11
N PHE A 166 21.89 -25.14 12.86
CA PHE A 166 22.87 -25.19 11.78
C PHE A 166 24.05 -24.25 12.03
N GLY A 167 23.78 -23.00 12.44
CA GLY A 167 24.82 -22.04 12.82
C GLY A 167 25.69 -22.54 13.98
N TYR A 168 25.06 -23.14 15.00
CA TYR A 168 25.79 -23.75 16.10
C TYR A 168 26.67 -24.91 15.62
N LYS A 169 26.13 -25.80 14.78
CA LYS A 169 26.88 -26.91 14.19
C LYS A 169 28.08 -26.41 13.40
N VAL A 170 27.90 -25.43 12.52
CA VAL A 170 28.99 -24.85 11.71
C VAL A 170 30.06 -24.22 12.61
N ASN A 171 29.67 -23.50 13.66
CA ASN A 171 30.62 -22.89 14.60
C ASN A 171 31.40 -23.94 15.40
N THR A 172 30.82 -25.12 15.66
CA THR A 172 31.51 -26.23 16.35
C THR A 172 32.40 -27.08 15.46
N ILE A 173 32.36 -26.91 14.13
CA ILE A 173 33.27 -27.62 13.24
C ILE A 173 34.65 -27.00 13.41
N LYS A 174 35.57 -27.74 14.05
CA LYS A 174 36.99 -27.41 14.03
C LYS A 174 37.45 -27.44 12.59
N ILE A 175 37.77 -26.27 12.03
CA ILE A 175 38.38 -26.16 10.72
C ILE A 175 39.72 -26.88 10.83
N THR A 176 39.81 -28.09 10.26
CA THR A 176 41.09 -28.79 10.12
C THR A 176 42.00 -27.85 9.34
N GLU A 177 43.05 -27.36 9.98
CA GLU A 177 44.00 -26.45 9.36
C GLU A 177 44.44 -27.03 8.01
N PRO A 178 44.50 -26.20 6.95
CA PRO A 178 44.94 -26.68 5.64
C PRO A 178 46.32 -27.30 5.82
N ARG A 179 46.43 -28.60 5.49
CA ARG A 179 47.65 -29.39 5.57
C ARG A 179 48.78 -28.58 4.94
N ARG A 180 49.74 -28.11 5.75
CA ARG A 180 50.89 -27.33 5.27
C ARG A 180 51.59 -28.14 4.18
N ILE A 181 51.47 -27.67 2.94
CA ILE A 181 52.11 -28.31 1.80
C ILE A 181 53.61 -28.08 1.98
N ASN A 182 54.37 -29.17 2.10
CA ASN A 182 55.80 -29.08 2.27
C ASN A 182 56.43 -28.63 0.93
N LEU A 183 56.81 -27.35 0.85
CA LEU A 183 57.30 -26.68 -0.35
C LEU A 183 58.54 -27.40 -0.94
N GLU A 184 59.35 -28.07 -0.11
CA GLU A 184 60.48 -28.89 -0.58
C GLU A 184 60.04 -30.13 -1.36
N GLN A 185 58.96 -30.79 -0.95
CA GLN A 185 58.43 -31.92 -1.71
C GLN A 185 57.81 -31.47 -3.03
N LEU A 186 57.20 -30.29 -3.05
CA LEU A 186 56.64 -29.68 -4.25
C LEU A 186 57.76 -29.29 -5.22
N SER A 187 58.82 -28.62 -4.74
CA SER A 187 59.96 -28.20 -5.57
C SER A 187 60.73 -29.39 -6.14
N ARG A 188 60.93 -30.47 -5.37
CA ARG A 188 61.53 -31.72 -5.89
C ARG A 188 60.69 -32.38 -6.97
N ARG A 189 59.35 -32.32 -6.88
CA ARG A 189 58.47 -32.81 -7.94
C ARG A 189 58.55 -31.93 -9.18
N MET A 190 58.53 -30.60 -9.01
CA MET A 190 58.65 -29.66 -10.13
C MET A 190 60.01 -29.76 -10.83
N ALA A 191 61.10 -29.95 -10.08
CA ALA A 191 62.45 -30.09 -10.64
C ALA A 191 62.62 -31.33 -11.54
N ARG A 192 61.84 -32.40 -11.32
CA ARG A 192 61.82 -33.56 -12.22
C ARG A 192 61.13 -33.28 -13.56
N PHE A 193 60.30 -32.25 -13.64
CA PHE A 193 59.58 -31.86 -14.86
C PHE A 193 60.30 -30.77 -15.68
N ILE A 194 61.38 -30.19 -15.17
CA ILE A 194 62.22 -29.27 -15.96
C ILE A 194 63.12 -30.13 -16.86
N ILE A 195 62.72 -30.24 -18.12
CA ILE A 195 63.50 -30.84 -19.19
C ILE A 195 64.84 -30.10 -19.25
N ARG A 196 65.95 -30.82 -19.04
CA ARG A 196 67.29 -30.26 -19.23
C ARG A 196 67.40 -29.83 -20.70
N PRO A 197 67.72 -28.56 -21.01
CA PRO A 197 67.94 -28.16 -22.38
C PRO A 197 69.14 -28.95 -22.91
N GLN A 198 68.89 -29.72 -23.96
CA GLN A 198 69.90 -30.43 -24.73
C GLN A 198 70.80 -29.36 -25.36
N PRO A 199 72.13 -29.36 -25.12
CA PRO A 199 72.99 -28.34 -25.68
C PRO A 199 72.93 -28.41 -27.20
N ALA A 200 72.57 -27.28 -27.83
CA ALA A 200 72.56 -27.13 -29.27
C ALA A 200 73.97 -27.39 -29.81
N SER A 201 74.18 -28.52 -30.47
CA SER A 201 75.40 -28.75 -31.24
C SER A 201 75.29 -27.96 -32.54
N GLY A 202 76.06 -26.89 -32.65
CA GLY A 202 76.29 -26.22 -33.92
C GLY A 202 77.53 -25.36 -33.84
N ALA A 203 78.67 -25.90 -34.29
CA ALA A 203 79.76 -25.16 -34.97
C ALA A 203 80.95 -26.10 -35.24
N GLN A 204 80.95 -26.74 -36.42
CA GLN A 204 82.04 -26.76 -37.42
C GLN A 204 81.65 -27.66 -38.58
#